data_AF-A0A377D1B5-F1
#
_entry.id   AF-A0A377D1B5-F1
#
_cell.length_a   1.000
_cell.length_b   1.000
_cell.length_c   1.000
_cell.angle_alpha   90.00
_cell.angle_beta   90.00
_cell.angle_gamma   90.00
#
_symmetry.space_group_name_H-M   'P 1'
#
loop_
_entity.id
_entity.type
_entity.pdbx_description
1 polymer ?
#
loop_
_entity_poly.entity_id
_entity_poly.type
_entity_poly.pdbx_seq_one_letter_code
_entity_poly.pdbx_strand_id
1 'polypeptide(L)'
;MMDLSTGRYIHETREWILRNSPVPIGTVPIYQALEKVNGIAEDLTWEAFRDTLLEQAEQGVDYFTIHAGVLLRYVPMTAKRLTGIVSRGGSIMAKWCLSHHQENFLYQHFREICEICAAYDVSLSLGDGLRPGFYSGRQR
;
A
#
# COMPACT_ATOMS: atom_id res chain seq x y z
N MET A 1 -2.39 -16.15 -3.18
CA MET A 1 -1.09 -15.81 -2.54
C MET A 1 -0.92 -14.29 -2.58
N MET A 2 0.08 -13.73 -1.90
CA MET A 2 0.55 -12.36 -2.14
C MET A 2 2.04 -12.34 -2.45
N ASP A 3 2.43 -11.54 -3.43
CA ASP A 3 3.82 -11.12 -3.62
C ASP A 3 4.07 -9.84 -2.80
N LEU A 4 4.90 -9.97 -1.76
CA LEU A 4 5.28 -8.89 -0.84
C LEU A 4 6.76 -8.49 -0.99
N SER A 5 7.34 -8.80 -2.15
CA SER A 5 8.74 -8.49 -2.48
C SER A 5 9.05 -7.00 -2.33
N THR A 6 10.26 -6.72 -1.86
CA THR A 6 10.85 -5.38 -1.71
C THR A 6 12.29 -5.40 -2.24
N GLY A 7 12.84 -4.24 -2.61
CA GLY A 7 14.17 -4.13 -3.18
C GLY A 7 14.20 -4.35 -4.70
N ARG A 8 15.26 -5.02 -5.18
CA ARG A 8 15.53 -5.18 -6.62
C ARG A 8 14.71 -6.30 -7.25
N TYR A 9 14.44 -6.17 -8.54
CA TYR A 9 13.79 -7.18 -9.39
C TYR A 9 12.34 -7.54 -9.00
N ILE A 10 11.60 -6.61 -8.38
CA ILE A 10 10.20 -6.82 -7.99
C ILE A 10 9.34 -7.15 -9.21
N HIS A 11 9.53 -6.43 -10.32
CA HIS A 11 8.75 -6.60 -11.54
C HIS A 11 8.95 -7.99 -12.15
N GLU A 12 10.21 -8.38 -12.33
CA GLU A 12 10.60 -9.65 -12.96
C GLU A 12 10.24 -10.84 -12.08
N THR A 13 10.43 -10.72 -10.77
CA THR A 13 10.01 -11.76 -9.81
C THR A 13 8.51 -11.99 -9.89
N ARG A 14 7.72 -10.91 -9.89
CA ARG A 14 6.26 -10.98 -9.99
C ARG A 14 5.79 -11.57 -11.32
N GLU A 15 6.44 -11.22 -12.44
CA GLU A 15 6.13 -11.77 -13.76
C GLU A 15 6.22 -13.30 -13.77
N TRP A 16 7.28 -13.85 -13.18
CA TRP A 16 7.45 -15.30 -13.06
C TRP A 16 6.40 -15.93 -12.15
N ILE A 17 6.05 -15.29 -11.03
CA ILE A 17 5.00 -15.76 -10.11
C ILE A 17 3.65 -15.82 -10.84
N LEU A 18 3.26 -14.74 -11.52
CA LEU A 18 1.97 -14.63 -12.19
C LEU A 18 1.81 -15.68 -13.30
N ARG A 19 2.82 -15.86 -14.14
CA ARG A 19 2.78 -16.86 -15.23
C ARG A 19 2.68 -18.31 -14.75
N ASN A 20 3.04 -18.59 -13.50
CA ASN A 20 3.12 -19.94 -12.96
C ASN A 20 2.15 -20.17 -11.79
N SER A 21 1.33 -19.19 -11.43
CA SER A 21 0.37 -19.31 -10.33
C SER A 21 -1.00 -19.74 -10.83
N PRO A 22 -1.56 -20.87 -10.34
CA PRO A 22 -2.95 -21.24 -10.61
C PRO A 22 -3.95 -20.56 -9.66
N VAL A 23 -3.48 -19.67 -8.77
CA VAL A 23 -4.30 -19.00 -7.75
C VAL A 23 -4.13 -17.49 -7.83
N PRO A 24 -5.13 -16.71 -7.36
CA PRO A 24 -5.03 -15.25 -7.36
C PRO A 24 -3.80 -14.74 -6.61
N ILE A 25 -3.10 -13.78 -7.21
CA ILE A 25 -1.94 -13.08 -6.69
C ILE A 25 -2.34 -11.66 -6.31
N GLY A 26 -2.08 -11.30 -5.05
CA GLY A 26 -2.21 -9.93 -4.60
C GLY A 26 -0.88 -9.27 -4.33
N THR A 27 -0.88 -7.95 -4.29
CA THR A 27 0.31 -7.16 -3.97
C THR A 27 -0.02 -6.02 -3.00
N VAL A 28 1.03 -5.30 -2.59
CA VAL A 28 0.93 -4.03 -1.88
C VAL A 28 1.64 -2.97 -2.75
N PRO A 29 0.95 -2.29 -3.68
CA PRO A 29 1.60 -1.48 -4.71
C PRO A 29 2.55 -0.39 -4.17
N ILE A 30 2.28 0.12 -2.96
CA ILE A 30 3.12 1.14 -2.33
C ILE A 30 4.55 0.65 -2.05
N TYR A 31 4.80 -0.66 -1.96
CA TYR A 31 6.15 -1.20 -1.78
C TYR A 31 7.01 -0.99 -3.02
N GLN A 32 6.48 -1.29 -4.21
CA GLN A 32 7.20 -1.04 -5.45
C GLN A 32 7.30 0.46 -5.74
N ALA A 33 6.24 1.23 -5.50
CA ALA A 33 6.28 2.69 -5.66
C ALA A 33 7.37 3.32 -4.78
N LEU A 34 7.56 2.80 -3.55
CA LEU A 34 8.62 3.25 -2.65
C LEU A 34 10.03 2.94 -3.20
N GLU A 35 10.23 1.78 -3.84
CA GLU A 35 11.51 1.47 -4.50
C GLU A 35 11.79 2.40 -5.69
N LYS A 36 10.76 2.81 -6.45
CA LYS A 36 10.89 3.78 -7.55
C LYS A 36 11.41 5.15 -7.07
N VAL A 37 11.25 5.45 -5.78
CA VAL A 37 11.75 6.68 -5.14
C VAL A 37 12.86 6.40 -4.12
N ASN A 38 13.66 5.34 -4.36
CA ASN A 38 14.84 4.99 -3.58
C ASN A 38 14.60 4.77 -2.08
N GLY A 39 13.41 4.32 -1.69
CA GLY A 39 13.08 4.10 -0.27
C GLY A 39 12.67 5.37 0.49
N ILE A 40 12.65 6.52 -0.17
CA ILE A 40 12.34 7.81 0.46
C ILE A 40 10.83 8.00 0.42
N ALA A 41 10.16 7.72 1.54
CA ALA A 41 8.71 7.83 1.64
C ALA A 41 8.20 9.20 1.25
N GLU A 42 8.94 10.27 1.57
CA GLU A 42 8.62 11.66 1.25
C GLU A 42 8.60 11.95 -0.26
N ASP A 43 9.35 11.20 -1.05
CA ASP A 43 9.44 11.42 -2.49
C ASP A 43 8.29 10.72 -3.25
N LEU A 44 7.42 9.99 -2.55
CA LEU A 44 6.24 9.36 -3.16
C LEU A 44 5.28 10.44 -3.70
N THR A 45 4.86 10.26 -4.95
CA THR A 45 3.81 11.08 -5.58
C THR A 45 2.66 10.20 -6.09
N TRP A 46 1.53 10.84 -6.41
CA TRP A 46 0.42 10.15 -7.05
C TRP A 46 0.84 9.52 -8.38
N GLU A 47 1.65 10.20 -9.19
CA GLU A 47 2.09 9.74 -10.50
C GLU A 47 2.92 8.46 -10.38
N ALA A 48 3.90 8.43 -9.47
CA ALA A 48 4.72 7.24 -9.24
C ALA A 48 3.88 6.04 -8.76
N PHE A 49 2.86 6.31 -7.95
CA PHE A 49 1.93 5.28 -7.49
C PHE A 49 0.99 4.80 -8.60
N ARG A 50 0.42 5.73 -9.37
CA ARG A 50 -0.45 5.46 -10.52
C ARG A 50 0.25 4.60 -11.57
N ASP A 51 1.48 4.95 -11.93
CA ASP A 51 2.27 4.17 -12.87
C ASP A 51 2.54 2.75 -12.34
N THR A 52 2.72 2.62 -11.02
CA THR A 52 2.86 1.29 -10.38
C THR A 52 1.57 0.47 -10.42
N LEU A 53 0.40 1.11 -10.26
CA LEU A 53 -0.88 0.42 -10.39
C LEU A 53 -1.08 -0.12 -11.81
N LEU A 54 -0.83 0.73 -12.82
CA LEU A 54 -0.98 0.36 -14.23
C LEU A 54 -0.03 -0.80 -14.58
N GLU A 55 1.24 -0.68 -14.20
CA GLU A 55 2.24 -1.72 -14.44
C GLU A 55 1.83 -3.06 -13.83
N GLN A 56 1.33 -3.07 -12.59
CA GLN A 56 0.91 -4.31 -11.93
C GLN A 56 -0.39 -4.87 -12.48
N ALA A 57 -1.34 -4.01 -12.87
CA ALA A 57 -2.59 -4.42 -13.48
C ALA A 57 -2.35 -5.04 -14.86
N GLU A 58 -1.45 -4.47 -15.66
CA GLU A 58 -1.04 -5.01 -16.97
C GLU A 58 -0.34 -6.37 -16.85
N GLN A 59 0.40 -6.62 -15.77
CA GLN A 59 0.98 -7.93 -15.50
C GLN A 59 -0.07 -8.99 -15.10
N GLY A 60 -1.26 -8.55 -14.65
CA GLY A 60 -2.36 -9.45 -14.26
C GLY A 60 -2.45 -9.71 -12.75
N VAL A 61 -2.05 -8.75 -11.90
CA VAL A 61 -2.31 -8.86 -10.45
C VAL A 61 -3.81 -8.83 -10.17
N ASP A 62 -4.32 -9.82 -9.41
CA ASP A 62 -5.75 -9.99 -9.16
C ASP A 62 -6.31 -9.04 -8.08
N TYR A 63 -5.50 -8.63 -7.10
CA TYR A 63 -5.94 -7.68 -6.07
C TYR A 63 -4.84 -6.82 -5.47
N PHE A 64 -5.20 -5.58 -5.14
CA PHE A 64 -4.31 -4.62 -4.50
C PHE A 64 -4.68 -4.36 -3.05
N THR A 65 -3.69 -4.48 -2.16
CA THR A 65 -3.82 -3.94 -0.80
C THR A 65 -3.50 -2.46 -0.77
N ILE A 66 -4.52 -1.62 -0.58
CA ILE A 66 -4.43 -0.15 -0.61
C ILE A 66 -4.70 0.43 0.77
N HIS A 67 -3.75 1.22 1.29
CA HIS A 67 -3.82 1.80 2.64
C HIS A 67 -4.50 3.19 2.65
N ALA A 68 -5.58 3.37 1.90
CA ALA A 68 -6.30 4.65 1.79
C ALA A 68 -6.99 5.08 3.11
N GLY A 69 -7.18 4.16 4.07
CA GLY A 69 -7.76 4.46 5.38
C GLY A 69 -6.80 5.11 6.38
N VAL A 70 -5.50 5.25 6.05
CA VAL A 70 -4.51 5.89 6.93
C VAL A 70 -4.57 7.40 6.74
N LEU A 71 -5.56 8.04 7.36
CA LEU A 71 -5.79 9.47 7.23
C LEU A 71 -4.88 10.26 8.18
N LEU A 72 -4.46 11.47 7.79
CA LEU A 72 -3.56 12.32 8.57
C LEU A 72 -4.06 12.49 10.01
N ARG A 73 -5.36 12.76 10.18
CA ARG A 73 -6.00 12.93 11.50
C ARG A 73 -5.99 11.67 12.38
N TYR A 74 -5.79 10.48 11.81
CA TYR A 74 -5.74 9.23 12.56
C TYR A 74 -4.33 8.87 13.02
N VAL A 75 -3.28 9.42 12.40
CA VAL A 75 -1.89 9.15 12.79
C VAL A 75 -1.60 9.52 14.26
N PRO A 76 -2.02 10.70 14.79
CA PRO A 76 -1.81 11.03 16.20
C PRO A 76 -2.50 10.06 17.17
N MET A 77 -3.58 9.38 16.75
CA MET A 77 -4.29 8.42 17.60
C MET A 77 -3.45 7.17 17.92
N THR A 78 -2.37 6.92 17.16
CA THR A 78 -1.46 5.80 17.42
C THR A 78 -0.32 6.15 18.36
N ALA A 79 -0.13 7.42 18.75
CA ALA A 79 1.00 7.88 19.56
C ALA A 79 1.10 7.20 20.94
N LYS A 80 -0.04 6.79 21.51
CA LYS A 80 -0.12 6.12 22.82
C LYS A 80 -0.10 4.58 22.73
N ARG A 81 0.04 4.01 21.53
CA ARG A 81 0.09 2.55 21.37
C ARG A 81 1.46 2.03 21.78
N LEU A 82 1.47 0.92 22.52
CA LEU A 82 2.71 0.25 22.92
C LEU A 82 3.61 -0.12 21.72
N THR A 83 3.02 -0.59 20.63
CA THR A 83 3.73 -1.02 19.42
C THR A 83 3.56 -0.06 18.23
N GLY A 84 2.97 1.12 18.45
CA GLY A 84 2.76 2.11 17.39
C GLY A 84 1.96 1.59 16.20
N ILE A 85 2.44 1.91 14.98
CA ILE A 85 1.93 1.41 13.71
C ILE A 85 2.82 0.25 13.24
N VAL A 86 2.23 -0.95 13.13
CA VAL A 86 2.96 -2.17 12.73
C VAL A 86 2.72 -2.58 11.27
N SER A 87 1.82 -1.88 10.57
CA SER A 87 1.66 -2.09 9.13
C SER A 87 2.79 -1.41 8.38
N ARG A 88 3.57 -2.15 7.59
CA ARG A 88 4.61 -1.55 6.73
C ARG A 88 4.00 -0.48 5.80
N GLY A 89 2.98 -0.85 5.03
CA GLY A 89 2.29 0.10 4.14
C GLY A 89 1.62 1.25 4.90
N GLY A 90 1.04 0.97 6.07
CA GLY A 90 0.46 2.00 6.93
C GLY A 90 1.49 2.99 7.46
N SER A 91 2.67 2.52 7.89
CA SER A 91 3.77 3.36 8.37
C SER A 91 4.39 4.21 7.26
N ILE A 92 4.48 3.69 6.04
CA ILE A 92 4.91 4.46 4.86
C ILE A 92 3.95 5.64 4.64
N MET A 93 2.63 5.38 4.61
CA MET A 93 1.64 6.43 4.40
C MET A 93 1.58 7.42 5.56
N ALA A 94 1.70 6.96 6.80
CA ALA A 94 1.76 7.82 7.97
C ALA A 94 2.98 8.77 7.91
N LYS A 95 4.15 8.25 7.52
CA LYS A 95 5.36 9.06 7.32
C LYS A 95 5.14 10.12 6.24
N TRP A 96 4.63 9.72 5.07
CA TRP A 96 4.34 10.65 3.98
C TRP A 96 3.38 11.78 4.41
N CYS A 97 2.28 11.43 5.10
CA CYS A 97 1.29 12.40 5.57
C CYS A 97 1.91 13.41 6.55
N LEU A 98 2.74 12.93 7.49
CA LEU A 98 3.38 13.78 8.50
C LEU A 98 4.44 14.70 7.88
N SER A 99 5.26 14.19 6.95
CA SER A 99 6.31 14.98 6.30
C SER A 99 5.77 16.12 5.45
N HIS A 100 4.63 15.93 4.79
CA HIS A 100 4.00 16.97 3.97
C HIS A 100 2.94 17.77 4.71
N HIS A 101 2.50 17.30 5.87
CA HIS A 101 1.32 17.80 6.57
C HIS A 101 0.07 17.84 5.67
N GLN A 102 -0.09 16.81 4.83
CA GLN A 102 -1.17 16.67 3.84
C GLN A 102 -1.99 15.40 4.09
N GLU A 103 -3.22 15.39 3.59
CA GLU A 103 -4.06 14.20 3.64
C GLU A 103 -3.53 13.13 2.68
N ASN A 104 -3.71 11.87 3.05
CA ASN A 104 -3.24 10.71 2.30
C ASN A 104 -3.64 10.76 0.82
N PHE A 105 -2.67 10.82 -0.09
CA PHE A 105 -2.94 10.91 -1.52
C PHE A 105 -3.73 9.69 -2.06
N LEU A 106 -3.59 8.51 -1.46
CA LEU A 106 -4.39 7.33 -1.82
C LEU A 106 -5.87 7.53 -1.50
N TYR A 107 -6.18 8.30 -0.45
CA TYR A 107 -7.54 8.69 -0.11
C TYR A 107 -8.05 9.76 -1.07
N GLN A 108 -7.22 10.76 -1.38
CA GLN A 108 -7.60 11.87 -2.28
C GLN A 108 -7.88 11.39 -3.70
N HIS A 109 -7.07 10.47 -4.22
CA HIS A 109 -7.20 9.88 -5.56
C HIS A 109 -7.96 8.55 -5.58
N PHE A 110 -8.71 8.22 -4.52
CA PHE A 110 -9.36 6.91 -4.39
C PHE A 110 -10.30 6.59 -5.56
N ARG A 111 -10.97 7.61 -6.13
CA ARG A 111 -11.80 7.46 -7.34
C ARG A 111 -10.98 6.99 -8.55
N GLU A 112 -9.84 7.63 -8.82
CA GLU A 112 -8.96 7.25 -9.94
C GLU A 112 -8.38 5.85 -9.73
N ILE A 113 -8.07 5.48 -8.49
CA ILE A 113 -7.66 4.10 -8.13
C ILE A 113 -8.78 3.11 -8.50
N CYS A 114 -10.04 3.41 -8.15
CA CYS A 114 -11.18 2.57 -8.51
C CYS A 114 -11.37 2.47 -10.03
N GLU A 115 -11.18 3.54 -10.78
CA GLU A 115 -11.28 3.55 -12.26
C GLU A 115 -10.21 2.65 -12.89
N ILE A 116 -8.96 2.70 -12.40
CA ILE A 116 -7.88 1.79 -12.83
C ILE A 116 -8.25 0.34 -12.48
N CYS A 117 -8.65 0.08 -11.24
CA CYS A 117 -9.00 -1.28 -10.82
C CYS A 117 -10.15 -1.86 -11.65
N ALA A 118 -11.19 -1.06 -11.93
CA ALA A 118 -12.32 -1.48 -12.75
C ALA A 118 -11.93 -1.76 -14.22
N ALA A 119 -10.98 -1.02 -14.79
CA ALA A 119 -10.53 -1.22 -16.17
C ALA A 119 -9.81 -2.57 -16.39
N TYR A 120 -9.22 -3.14 -15.33
CA TYR A 120 -8.45 -4.39 -15.39
C TYR A 120 -9.06 -5.52 -14.53
N ASP A 121 -10.26 -5.31 -13.97
CA ASP A 121 -10.93 -6.22 -13.03
C ASP A 121 -10.07 -6.61 -11.81
N VAL A 122 -9.31 -5.64 -11.29
CA VAL A 122 -8.49 -5.83 -10.09
C VAL A 122 -9.33 -5.57 -8.84
N SER A 123 -9.35 -6.53 -7.92
CA SER A 123 -10.08 -6.37 -6.65
C SER A 123 -9.33 -5.46 -5.67
N LEU A 124 -10.09 -4.63 -4.94
CA LEU A 124 -9.53 -3.78 -3.88
C LEU A 124 -9.57 -4.50 -2.53
N SER A 125 -8.39 -4.75 -1.96
CA SER A 125 -8.21 -5.14 -0.56
C SER A 125 -7.90 -3.88 0.26
N LEU A 126 -8.88 -3.37 1.03
CA LEU A 126 -8.67 -2.16 1.81
C LEU A 126 -7.77 -2.46 3.03
N GLY A 127 -6.55 -1.93 2.99
CA GLY A 127 -5.48 -2.26 3.93
C GLY A 127 -5.73 -1.70 5.34
N ASP A 128 -5.49 -2.55 6.34
CA ASP A 128 -5.63 -2.24 7.76
C ASP A 128 -4.41 -1.50 8.32
N GLY A 129 -4.07 -0.36 7.73
CA GLY A 129 -2.83 0.38 8.01
C GLY A 129 -2.61 0.75 9.49
N LEU A 130 -3.67 0.83 10.28
CA LEU A 130 -3.62 1.11 11.72
C LEU A 130 -4.03 -0.10 12.58
N ARG A 131 -3.85 -1.34 12.11
CA ARG A 131 -4.12 -2.55 12.90
C ARG A 131 -3.33 -2.59 14.23
N PRO A 132 -3.85 -3.22 15.28
CA PRO A 132 -3.11 -3.41 16.53
C PRO A 132 -1.97 -4.41 16.33
N GLY A 133 -0.77 -4.09 16.81
CA GLY A 133 0.39 -5.00 16.77
C GLY A 133 0.58 -5.85 18.02
N PHE A 134 -0.22 -5.62 19.05
CA PHE A 134 -0.16 -6.35 20.31
C PHE A 134 -1.55 -6.36 20.96
N TYR A 135 -1.87 -7.46 21.63
CA TYR A 135 -3.06 -7.53 22.46
C TYR A 135 -2.82 -6.78 23.77
N SER A 136 -3.15 -5.50 23.81
CA SER A 136 -3.30 -4.80 25.08
C SER A 136 -4.69 -5.17 25.63
N GLY A 137 -4.81 -6.28 26.35
CA GLY A 137 -6.04 -6.56 27.10
C GLY A 137 -6.41 -5.31 27.89
N ARG A 138 -7.52 -4.65 27.54
CA ARG A 138 -7.95 -3.43 28.24
C ARG A 138 -8.25 -3.82 29.70
N GLN A 139 -7.39 -3.43 30.63
CA GLN A 139 -7.87 -3.04 31.95
C GLN A 139 -8.69 -1.76 31.71
N ARG A 140 -10.01 -1.88 31.86
CA ARG A 140 -10.88 -0.73 32.08
C ARG A 140 -10.61 -0.18 33.47
#